data_AF-A0AAV4FCY0-F1
#
_entry.id   AF-A0AAV4FCY0-F1
#
_cell.length_a   1.000
_cell.length_b   1.000
_cell.length_c   1.000
_cell.angle_alpha   90.00
_cell.angle_beta   90.00
_cell.angle_gamma   90.00
#
_symmetry.space_group_name_H-M   'P 1'
#
loop_
_entity.id
_entity.type
_entity.pdbx_description
1 polymer ?
#
loop_
_entity_poly.entity_id
_entity_poly.type
_entity_poly.pdbx_seq_one_letter_code
_entity_poly.pdbx_strand_id
1 'polypeptide(L)'
;MPRSYKKKTDRGTVPRASYEAAARDVLSEPGQSLRDAAGNYGLCHKSLMRFIRKWRTTGLDNPAPQVGYRSPNVVFTHDQERILSDYFVQSANINYGLSAKNGRKLAFQCGVKFGISMPPTWADKEEASQDWMRNFMKRTGNLSFRRPEATSLARGMGFNRANVGRFLTI
;
A
#
# COMPACT_ATOMS: atom_id res chain seq x y z
N MET A 1 -17.23 -2.86 -15.07
CA MET A 1 -16.90 -3.66 -13.87
C MET A 1 -17.23 -2.85 -12.60
N PRO A 2 -17.79 -3.44 -11.53
CA PRO A 2 -18.07 -2.72 -10.28
C PRO A 2 -16.80 -2.10 -9.70
N ARG A 3 -16.84 -0.80 -9.37
CA ARG A 3 -15.70 -0.03 -8.81
C ARG A 3 -15.27 -0.48 -7.41
N SER A 4 -16.15 -1.20 -6.70
CA SER A 4 -15.89 -1.82 -5.41
C SER A 4 -16.22 -3.31 -5.52
N TYR A 5 -15.20 -4.15 -5.51
CA TYR A 5 -15.38 -5.60 -5.50
C TYR A 5 -15.66 -6.05 -4.07
N LYS A 6 -16.86 -6.58 -3.83
CA LYS A 6 -17.16 -7.34 -2.60
C LYS A 6 -16.62 -8.75 -2.79
N LYS A 7 -15.73 -9.18 -1.89
CA LYS A 7 -15.20 -10.54 -1.91
C LYS A 7 -16.35 -11.54 -1.74
N LYS A 8 -16.32 -12.59 -2.55
CA LYS A 8 -17.28 -13.71 -2.47
C LYS A 8 -16.82 -14.83 -1.52
N THR A 9 -15.55 -14.80 -1.10
CA THR A 9 -14.96 -15.85 -0.26
C THR A 9 -14.09 -15.23 0.82
N ASP A 10 -14.03 -15.90 1.96
CA ASP A 10 -13.15 -15.55 3.09
C ASP A 10 -11.73 -16.11 2.93
N ARG A 11 -11.35 -16.51 1.71
CA ARG A 11 -10.01 -17.04 1.46
C ARG A 11 -8.97 -15.95 1.71
N GLY A 12 -7.96 -16.28 2.51
CA GLY A 12 -6.84 -15.39 2.81
C GLY A 12 -7.17 -14.25 3.77
N THR A 13 -8.25 -14.36 4.57
CA THR A 13 -8.56 -13.47 5.69
C THR A 13 -7.88 -13.90 6.99
N VAL A 14 -7.53 -15.19 7.10
CA VAL A 14 -6.93 -15.74 8.31
C VAL A 14 -5.62 -15.02 8.64
N PRO A 15 -5.45 -14.52 9.88
CA PRO A 15 -4.30 -13.72 10.25
C PRO A 15 -3.01 -14.55 10.22
N ARG A 16 -1.91 -13.84 10.02
CA ARG A 16 -0.56 -14.41 10.02
C ARG A 16 -0.25 -15.19 11.30
N ALA A 17 -0.69 -14.70 12.45
CA ALA A 17 -0.45 -15.33 13.74
C ALA A 17 -0.94 -16.79 13.77
N SER A 18 -2.11 -17.09 13.18
CA SER A 18 -2.64 -18.45 13.10
C SER A 18 -1.77 -19.37 12.22
N TYR A 19 -1.21 -18.85 11.12
CA TYR A 19 -0.28 -19.61 10.29
C TYR A 19 1.04 -19.90 11.01
N GLU A 20 1.53 -18.94 11.78
CA GLU A 20 2.76 -19.13 12.55
C GLU A 20 2.58 -20.16 13.67
N ALA A 21 1.47 -20.07 14.43
CA ALA A 21 1.16 -21.04 15.48
C ALA A 21 1.03 -22.46 14.90
N ALA A 22 0.21 -22.63 13.87
CA ALA A 22 0.03 -23.92 13.21
C ALA A 22 1.33 -24.49 12.61
N ALA A 23 2.21 -23.62 12.11
CA ALA A 23 3.51 -24.05 11.60
C ALA A 23 4.46 -24.45 12.72
N ARG A 24 4.44 -23.77 13.88
CA ARG A 24 5.24 -24.12 15.05
C ARG A 24 4.82 -25.49 15.58
N ASP A 25 3.52 -25.74 15.77
CA ASP A 25 3.03 -27.04 16.26
C ASP A 25 3.49 -28.20 15.38
N VAL A 26 3.41 -28.04 14.05
CA VAL A 26 3.88 -29.06 13.08
C VAL A 26 5.41 -29.27 13.12
N LEU A 27 6.18 -28.26 13.55
CA LEU A 27 7.64 -28.31 13.58
C LEU A 27 8.20 -28.73 14.95
N SER A 28 7.49 -28.43 16.05
CA SER A 28 7.92 -28.71 17.42
C SER A 28 7.36 -30.00 17.99
N GLU A 29 6.13 -30.39 17.63
CA GLU A 29 5.47 -31.57 18.20
C GLU A 29 5.76 -32.81 17.34
N PRO A 30 6.47 -33.82 17.86
CA PRO A 30 6.68 -35.08 17.14
C PRO A 30 5.34 -35.82 17.02
N GLY A 31 4.82 -35.93 15.81
CA GLY A 31 3.61 -36.71 15.49
C GLY A 31 2.39 -35.88 15.05
N GLN A 32 2.44 -34.55 15.19
CA GLN A 32 1.35 -33.67 14.75
C GLN A 32 1.26 -33.69 13.21
N SER A 33 0.15 -34.19 12.66
CA SER A 33 -0.03 -34.21 11.21
C SER A 33 -0.35 -32.80 10.70
N LEU A 34 0.11 -32.48 9.47
CA LEU A 34 -0.15 -31.18 8.86
C LEU A 34 -1.65 -30.91 8.66
N ARG A 35 -2.46 -31.97 8.48
CA ARG A 35 -3.91 -31.84 8.36
C ARG A 35 -4.57 -31.55 9.69
N ASP A 36 -4.13 -32.18 10.77
CA ASP A 36 -4.70 -31.99 12.10
C ASP A 36 -4.38 -30.60 12.63
N ALA A 37 -3.13 -30.17 12.51
CA ALA A 37 -2.75 -28.79 12.82
C ALA A 37 -3.55 -27.79 11.97
N ALA A 38 -3.67 -28.02 10.65
CA ALA A 38 -4.49 -27.14 9.82
C ALA A 38 -5.97 -27.10 10.27
N GLY A 39 -6.54 -28.24 10.66
CA GLY A 39 -7.90 -28.34 11.19
C GLY A 39 -8.09 -27.52 12.46
N ASN A 40 -7.19 -27.65 13.42
CA ASN A 40 -7.24 -26.96 14.71
C ASN A 40 -7.25 -25.43 14.58
N TYR A 41 -6.50 -24.91 13.61
CA TYR A 41 -6.40 -23.46 13.37
C TYR A 41 -7.36 -22.95 12.27
N GLY A 42 -8.27 -23.78 11.77
CA GLY A 42 -9.21 -23.40 10.70
C GLY A 42 -8.53 -23.04 9.37
N LEU A 43 -7.35 -23.63 9.11
CA LEU A 43 -6.54 -23.39 7.93
C LEU A 43 -6.79 -24.43 6.85
N CYS A 44 -6.64 -24.02 5.59
CA CYS A 44 -6.50 -25.00 4.52
C CYS A 44 -5.12 -25.66 4.61
N HIS A 45 -5.07 -26.99 4.71
CA HIS A 45 -3.81 -27.75 4.80
C HIS A 45 -2.82 -27.41 3.67
N LYS A 46 -3.29 -27.17 2.43
CA LYS A 46 -2.42 -26.73 1.32
C LYS A 46 -1.78 -25.36 1.57
N SER A 47 -2.51 -24.43 2.18
CA SER A 47 -2.00 -23.10 2.51
C SER A 47 -0.93 -23.18 3.61
N LEU A 48 -1.18 -23.99 4.65
CA LEU A 48 -0.20 -24.24 5.71
C LEU A 48 1.08 -24.89 5.16
N MET A 49 0.94 -25.92 4.32
CA MET A 49 2.08 -26.58 3.65
C MET A 49 2.90 -25.59 2.81
N ARG A 50 2.25 -24.73 2.02
CA ARG A 50 2.93 -23.69 1.23
C ARG A 50 3.64 -22.68 2.12
N PHE A 51 3.04 -22.32 3.25
CA PHE A 51 3.62 -21.40 4.23
C PHE A 51 4.89 -21.98 4.87
N ILE A 52 4.84 -23.22 5.37
CA ILE A 52 6.00 -23.92 5.96
C ILE A 52 7.12 -24.05 4.92
N ARG A 53 6.79 -24.46 3.69
CA ARG A 53 7.79 -24.60 2.62
C ARG A 53 8.47 -23.27 2.32
N LYS A 54 7.71 -22.18 2.26
CA LYS A 54 8.25 -20.83 2.06
C LYS A 54 9.14 -20.39 3.23
N TRP A 55 8.73 -20.69 4.46
CA TRP A 55 9.51 -20.34 5.66
C TRP A 55 10.84 -21.10 5.72
N ARG A 56 10.83 -22.38 5.37
CA ARG A 56 12.06 -23.17 5.23
C ARG A 56 13.01 -22.59 4.19
N THR A 57 12.49 -22.14 3.04
CA THR A 57 13.31 -21.50 2.00
C THR A 57 13.89 -20.16 2.44
N THR A 58 13.16 -19.37 3.24
CA THR A 58 13.66 -18.10 3.77
C THR A 58 14.61 -18.30 4.97
N GLY A 59 14.68 -19.49 5.57
CA GLY A 59 15.34 -19.75 6.85
C GLY A 59 14.36 -19.60 8.01
N LEU A 60 14.36 -20.57 8.95
CA LEU A 60 13.44 -20.57 10.10
C LEU A 60 13.75 -19.46 11.11
N ASP A 61 15.00 -19.00 11.16
CA ASP A 61 15.46 -17.91 12.02
C ASP A 61 14.98 -16.53 11.52
N ASN A 62 14.57 -16.45 10.26
CA ASN A 62 14.02 -15.23 9.68
C ASN A 62 12.54 -15.07 10.06
N PRO A 63 12.04 -13.81 10.11
CA PRO A 63 10.64 -13.54 10.39
C PRO A 63 9.77 -14.33 9.42
N ALA A 64 8.67 -14.90 9.94
CA ALA A 64 7.84 -15.79 9.15
C ALA A 64 7.37 -15.15 7.83
N PRO A 65 6.95 -15.93 6.83
CA PRO A 65 6.53 -15.38 5.56
C PRO A 65 5.26 -14.50 5.67
N GLN A 66 5.14 -13.53 4.76
CA GLN A 66 3.86 -12.84 4.58
C GLN A 66 2.79 -13.82 4.05
N VAL A 67 1.60 -13.78 4.63
CA VAL A 67 0.41 -14.55 4.23
C VAL A 67 -0.65 -13.67 3.57
N GLY A 68 -1.60 -14.30 2.89
CA GLY A 68 -2.69 -13.61 2.21
C GLY A 68 -2.34 -13.11 0.80
N TYR A 69 -3.27 -12.36 0.22
CA TYR A 69 -3.10 -11.76 -1.11
C TYR A 69 -2.27 -10.48 -0.98
N ARG A 70 -1.15 -10.39 -1.71
CA ARG A 70 -0.47 -9.11 -1.90
C ARG A 70 -1.38 -8.17 -2.68
N SER A 71 -1.46 -6.92 -2.24
CA SER A 71 -2.03 -5.86 -3.07
C SER A 71 -1.02 -5.55 -4.17
N PRO A 72 -1.28 -5.88 -5.45
CA PRO A 72 -0.30 -5.73 -6.52
C PRO A 72 0.02 -4.25 -6.85
N ASN A 73 -0.70 -3.31 -6.23
CA ASN A 73 -0.65 -1.89 -6.54
C ASN A 73 -0.10 -1.04 -5.38
N VAL A 74 0.64 -1.63 -4.44
CA VAL A 74 1.34 -0.87 -3.38
C VAL A 74 2.79 -0.74 -3.80
N VAL A 75 3.15 0.45 -4.27
CA VAL A 75 4.49 0.80 -4.74
C VAL A 75 5.31 1.42 -3.61
N PHE A 76 4.68 2.29 -2.82
CA PHE A 76 5.29 2.98 -1.70
C PHE A 76 5.00 2.26 -0.39
N THR A 77 5.90 2.40 0.58
CA THR A 77 5.63 1.99 1.97
C THR A 77 4.58 2.89 2.59
N HIS A 78 3.97 2.44 3.70
CA HIS A 78 2.96 3.25 4.41
C HIS A 78 3.52 4.62 4.81
N ASP A 79 4.78 4.68 5.26
CA ASP A 79 5.43 5.94 5.66
C ASP A 79 5.70 6.85 4.46
N GLN A 80 6.14 6.28 3.33
CA GLN A 80 6.29 7.04 2.08
C GLN A 80 4.96 7.58 1.58
N GLU A 81 3.89 6.79 1.66
CA GLU A 81 2.54 7.24 1.30
C GLU A 81 2.05 8.37 2.19
N ARG A 82 2.36 8.32 3.49
CA ARG A 82 2.07 9.40 4.43
C ARG A 82 2.79 10.69 4.06
N ILE A 83 4.11 10.62 3.84
CA ILE A 83 4.92 11.79 3.43
C ILE A 83 4.37 12.40 2.13
N LEU A 84 4.06 11.56 1.14
CA LEU A 84 3.50 12.00 -0.13
C LEU A 84 2.12 12.65 0.04
N SER A 85 1.29 12.11 0.94
CA SER A 85 -0.01 12.67 1.29
C SER A 85 0.12 14.04 1.95
N ASP A 86 1.02 14.17 2.91
CA ASP A 86 1.27 15.44 3.61
C ASP A 86 1.73 16.52 2.63
N TYR A 87 2.59 16.15 1.67
CA TYR A 87 3.02 17.05 0.59
C TYR A 87 1.85 17.50 -0.31
N PHE A 88 0.92 16.61 -0.65
CA PHE A 88 -0.27 16.97 -1.42
C PHE A 88 -1.18 17.95 -0.65
N VAL A 89 -1.35 17.75 0.66
CA VAL A 89 -2.13 18.67 1.51
C VAL A 89 -1.45 20.04 1.60
N GLN A 90 -0.13 20.08 1.81
CA GLN A 90 0.63 21.33 1.83
C GLN A 90 0.53 22.09 0.51
N SER A 91 0.65 21.38 -0.62
CA SER A 91 0.49 21.96 -1.96
C SER A 91 -0.91 22.57 -2.14
N ALA A 92 -1.95 21.89 -1.68
CA ALA A 92 -3.31 22.43 -1.74
C ALA A 92 -3.48 23.69 -0.88
N ASN A 93 -2.86 23.75 0.31
CA ASN A 93 -2.94 24.90 1.21
C ASN A 93 -2.31 26.17 0.64
N ILE A 94 -1.23 26.04 -0.15
CA ILE A 94 -0.61 27.17 -0.85
C ILE A 94 -1.25 27.47 -2.20
N ASN A 95 -2.42 26.89 -2.50
CA ASN A 95 -3.13 27.02 -3.78
C ASN A 95 -2.31 26.52 -4.99
N TYR A 96 -1.32 25.64 -4.78
CA TYR A 96 -0.64 24.90 -5.83
C TYR A 96 -1.55 23.76 -6.25
N GLY A 97 -2.52 24.07 -7.13
CA GLY A 97 -3.62 23.19 -7.56
C GLY A 97 -3.15 21.95 -8.31
N LEU A 98 -2.60 20.98 -7.59
CA LEU A 98 -2.18 19.70 -8.14
C LEU A 98 -3.40 18.93 -8.65
N SER A 99 -3.49 18.79 -9.97
CA SER A 99 -4.46 17.87 -10.58
C SER A 99 -4.10 16.43 -10.23
N ALA A 100 -5.09 15.53 -10.28
CA ALA A 100 -4.85 14.10 -10.10
C ALA A 100 -3.80 13.55 -11.11
N LYS A 101 -3.69 14.15 -12.30
CA LYS A 101 -2.65 13.80 -13.29
C LYS A 101 -1.26 14.22 -12.80
N ASN A 102 -1.11 15.45 -12.30
CA ASN A 102 0.16 15.93 -11.77
C ASN A 102 0.58 15.15 -10.52
N GLY A 103 -0.36 14.78 -9.65
CA GLY A 103 -0.07 13.91 -8.51
C GLY A 103 0.44 12.53 -8.93
N ARG A 104 -0.06 11.97 -10.04
CA ARG A 104 0.45 10.70 -10.61
C ARG A 104 1.85 10.84 -11.20
N LYS A 105 2.17 11.98 -11.83
CA LYS A 105 3.53 12.29 -12.31
C LYS A 105 4.52 12.46 -11.15
N LEU A 106 4.11 13.20 -10.12
CA LEU A 106 4.91 13.38 -8.90
C LEU A 106 5.23 12.02 -8.27
N ALA A 107 4.23 11.13 -8.14
CA ALA A 107 4.45 9.79 -7.64
C ALA A 107 5.49 9.01 -8.46
N PHE A 108 5.42 9.07 -9.79
CA PHE A 108 6.44 8.45 -10.64
C PHE A 108 7.84 9.03 -10.38
N GLN A 109 7.97 10.36 -10.34
CA GLN A 109 9.23 11.05 -10.06
C GLN A 109 9.81 10.68 -8.68
N CYS A 110 8.97 10.59 -7.65
CA CYS A 110 9.38 10.12 -6.34
C CYS A 110 9.91 8.68 -6.41
N GLY A 111 9.21 7.79 -7.11
CA GLY A 111 9.66 6.42 -7.29
C GLY A 111 11.02 6.31 -7.98
N VAL A 112 11.25 7.10 -9.04
CA VAL A 112 12.57 7.19 -9.70
C VAL A 112 13.64 7.71 -8.74
N LYS A 113 13.37 8.82 -8.05
CA LYS A 113 14.34 9.46 -7.14
C LYS A 113 14.75 8.56 -5.97
N PHE A 114 13.81 7.78 -5.44
CA PHE A 114 14.06 6.85 -4.34
C PHE A 114 14.48 5.45 -4.79
N GLY A 115 14.65 5.20 -6.10
CA GLY A 115 15.05 3.89 -6.62
C GLY A 115 14.04 2.78 -6.37
N ILE A 116 12.75 3.11 -6.29
CA ILE A 116 11.68 2.16 -5.98
C ILE A 116 11.31 1.39 -7.26
N SER A 117 11.18 0.06 -7.14
CA SER A 117 10.70 -0.77 -8.25
C SER A 117 9.23 -0.44 -8.56
N MET A 118 8.97 0.04 -9.77
CA MET A 118 7.65 0.44 -10.25
C MET A 118 7.19 -0.45 -11.40
N PRO A 119 5.86 -0.55 -11.65
CA PRO A 119 5.35 -1.24 -12.82
C PRO A 119 5.91 -0.64 -14.13
N PRO A 120 6.20 -1.45 -15.16
CA PRO A 120 6.77 -0.96 -16.42
C PRO A 120 5.88 0.07 -17.11
N THR A 121 4.56 -0.09 -16.98
CA THR A 121 3.57 0.85 -17.51
C THR A 121 3.67 2.27 -16.94
N TRP A 122 4.30 2.44 -15.79
CA TRP A 122 4.58 3.78 -15.23
C TRP A 122 5.75 4.44 -15.95
N ALA A 123 6.79 3.66 -16.30
CA ALA A 123 7.95 4.15 -17.02
C ALA A 123 7.55 4.60 -18.44
N ASP A 124 6.74 3.80 -19.14
CA ASP A 124 6.31 4.11 -20.51
C ASP A 124 5.55 5.45 -20.63
N LYS A 125 4.84 5.85 -19.58
CA LYS A 125 3.99 7.05 -19.56
C LYS A 125 4.53 8.16 -18.67
N GLU A 126 5.60 7.89 -17.94
CA GLU A 126 6.15 8.72 -16.86
C GLU A 126 5.08 9.17 -15.85
N GLU A 127 4.09 8.32 -15.61
CA GLU A 127 2.98 8.60 -14.68
C GLU A 127 2.50 7.34 -13.97
N ALA A 128 2.13 7.50 -12.71
CA ALA A 128 1.46 6.44 -11.98
C ALA A 128 0.11 6.06 -12.60
N SER A 129 -0.29 4.80 -12.45
CA SER A 129 -1.58 4.32 -12.97
C SER A 129 -2.76 4.96 -12.24
N GLN A 130 -3.90 5.08 -12.94
CA GLN A 130 -5.13 5.60 -12.33
C GLN A 130 -5.63 4.71 -11.18
N ASP A 131 -5.48 3.40 -11.32
CA ASP A 131 -5.83 2.44 -10.26
C ASP A 131 -4.94 2.59 -9.03
N TRP A 132 -3.64 2.87 -9.22
CA TRP A 132 -2.76 3.17 -8.10
C TRP A 132 -3.23 4.41 -7.34
N MET A 133 -3.48 5.53 -8.03
CA MET A 133 -3.92 6.77 -7.41
C MET A 133 -5.23 6.59 -6.63
N ARG A 134 -6.19 5.83 -7.19
CA ARG A 134 -7.44 5.51 -6.50
C ARG A 134 -7.20 4.70 -5.23
N ASN A 135 -6.33 3.70 -5.29
CA ASN A 135 -6.04 2.86 -4.13
C ASN A 135 -5.23 3.62 -3.08
N PHE A 136 -4.32 4.50 -3.49
CA PHE A 136 -3.57 5.42 -2.63
C PHE A 136 -4.53 6.33 -1.85
N MET A 137 -5.46 7.02 -2.52
CA MET A 137 -6.46 7.85 -1.84
C MET A 137 -7.33 7.06 -0.86
N LYS A 138 -7.71 5.81 -1.20
CA LYS A 138 -8.47 4.94 -0.30
C LYS A 138 -7.70 4.56 0.97
N ARG A 139 -6.36 4.45 0.88
CA ARG A 139 -5.50 4.12 2.03
C ARG A 139 -5.24 5.34 2.90
N THR A 140 -4.97 6.49 2.30
CA THR A 140 -4.61 7.71 3.05
C THR A 140 -5.82 8.44 3.62
N GLY A 141 -7.01 8.29 3.03
CA GLY A 141 -8.29 8.79 3.57
C GLY A 141 -8.47 10.33 3.55
N ASN A 142 -7.38 11.09 3.59
CA ASN A 142 -7.37 12.54 3.77
C ASN A 142 -7.21 13.34 2.45
N LEU A 143 -7.19 12.66 1.30
CA LEU A 143 -6.94 13.31 0.02
C LEU A 143 -8.18 13.34 -0.88
N SER A 144 -8.49 14.52 -1.40
CA SER A 144 -9.54 14.73 -2.39
C SER A 144 -9.01 15.62 -3.52
N PHE A 145 -8.75 15.04 -4.69
CA PHE A 145 -8.43 15.81 -5.89
C PHE A 145 -9.74 16.32 -6.51
N ARG A 146 -10.15 17.54 -6.15
CA ARG A 146 -11.31 18.21 -6.76
C ARG A 146 -10.93 18.92 -8.05
N ARG A 147 -11.93 19.20 -8.89
CA ARG A 147 -11.74 20.16 -9.99
C ARG A 147 -11.44 21.53 -9.37
N PRO A 148 -10.46 22.28 -9.90
CA PRO A 148 -10.18 23.63 -9.40
C PRO A 148 -11.42 24.50 -9.64
N GLU A 149 -12.09 24.89 -8.57
CA GLU A 149 -13.15 25.90 -8.58
C GLU A 149 -12.53 27.30 -8.56
N ALA A 150 -13.28 28.30 -9.04
CA ALA A 150 -12.90 29.70 -9.01
C ALA A 150 -12.33 30.10 -7.64
N THR A 151 -11.23 30.85 -7.66
CA THR A 151 -10.41 31.15 -6.49
C THR A 151 -11.26 31.82 -5.40
N SER A 152 -11.46 31.13 -4.28
CA SER A 152 -12.07 31.73 -3.10
C SER A 152 -11.08 32.65 -2.39
N LEU A 153 -11.59 33.68 -1.72
CA LEU A 153 -10.79 34.67 -0.99
C LEU A 153 -9.82 34.00 0.01
N ALA A 154 -10.28 32.95 0.71
CA ALA A 154 -9.46 32.14 1.61
C ALA A 154 -8.28 31.44 0.91
N ARG A 155 -8.45 30.95 -0.33
CA ARG A 155 -7.35 30.36 -1.11
C ARG A 155 -6.35 31.41 -1.61
N GLY A 156 -6.81 32.62 -1.91
CA GLY A 156 -5.94 33.76 -2.22
C GLY A 156 -5.03 34.14 -1.05
N MET A 157 -5.55 34.13 0.18
CA MET A 157 -4.78 34.44 1.40
C MET A 157 -3.65 33.43 1.67
N GLY A 158 -3.82 32.17 1.25
CA GLY A 158 -2.82 31.11 1.39
C GLY A 158 -1.58 31.31 0.50
N PHE A 159 -1.74 31.97 -0.66
CA PHE A 159 -0.67 32.23 -1.62
C PHE A 159 0.09 33.52 -1.27
N ASN A 160 0.91 33.46 -0.22
CA ASN A 160 1.74 34.58 0.23
C ASN A 160 3.23 34.19 0.30
N ARG A 161 4.13 35.20 0.29
CA ARG A 161 5.59 34.99 0.28
C ARG A 161 6.07 34.10 1.41
N ALA A 162 5.51 34.23 2.61
CA ALA A 162 5.92 33.43 3.77
C ALA A 162 5.55 31.94 3.59
N ASN A 163 4.34 31.65 3.13
CA ASN A 163 3.88 30.29 2.89
C ASN A 163 4.59 29.63 1.71
N VAL A 164 4.80 30.38 0.62
CA VAL A 164 5.55 29.90 -0.56
C VAL A 164 7.02 29.65 -0.18
N GLY A 165 7.62 30.55 0.60
CA GLY A 165 8.98 30.38 1.10
C GLY A 165 9.12 29.10 1.94
N ARG A 166 8.20 28.86 2.89
CA ARG A 166 8.20 27.62 3.69
C ARG A 166 8.05 26.36 2.83
N PHE A 167 7.24 26.41 1.77
CA PHE A 167 7.04 25.27 0.88
C PHE A 167 8.28 24.91 0.05
N LEU A 168 9.03 25.91 -0.43
CA LEU A 168 10.20 25.71 -1.30
C LEU A 168 11.50 25.44 -0.54
N THR A 169 11.50 25.52 0.79
CA THR A 169 12.70 25.30 1.63
C THR A 169 12.87 23.83 2.06
N ILE A 170 11.91 22.96 1.73
CA ILE A 170 11.99 21.50 1.96
C ILE A 170 12.63 20.82 0.75
#